data_AF-A0A3P6TB02-F1
#
_entry.id   AF-A0A3P6TB02-F1
#
_cell.length_a   1.000
_cell.length_b   1.000
_cell.length_c   1.000
_cell.angle_alpha   90.00
_cell.angle_beta   90.00
_cell.angle_gamma   90.00
#
_symmetry.space_group_name_H-M   'P 1'
#
loop_
_entity.id
_entity.type
_entity.pdbx_description
1 polymer ?
#
loop_
_entity_poly.entity_id
_entity_poly.type
_entity_poly.pdbx_seq_one_letter_code
_entity_poly.pdbx_strand_id
1 'polypeptide(L)'
;MLRNEEREGLIRTRTIGAQHARGDVVIFLDAHCEVNINWLPPLLAPIKHNRKVMTVPVIDGIDMNTWEYKRVYGAADVHFRGIFEWGLLYKETEITKEEAQRRKYNSEPFRSPTHAGGLFAISNKWFEELGYYDAGLQIWGGEQYELSFKRHI
;
A
#
# COMPACT_ATOMS: atom_id res chain seq x y z
N MET A 1 12.89 -1.64 18.47
CA MET A 1 13.76 -1.88 17.30
C MET A 1 14.03 -3.37 17.23
N LEU A 2 13.70 -4.02 16.12
CA LEU A 2 14.00 -5.42 15.85
C LEU A 2 15.20 -5.48 14.91
N ARG A 3 16.09 -6.47 15.08
CA ARG A 3 17.27 -6.68 14.22
C ARG A 3 17.20 -8.07 13.63
N ASN A 4 17.35 -8.18 12.32
CA ASN A 4 17.54 -9.45 11.65
C ASN A 4 18.99 -9.92 11.85
N GLU A 5 19.19 -11.23 11.95
CA GLU A 5 20.53 -11.82 12.08
C GLU A 5 21.33 -11.73 10.76
N GLU A 6 20.62 -11.74 9.63
CA GLU A 6 21.20 -11.61 8.29
C GLU A 6 20.37 -10.69 7.37
N ARG A 7 20.85 -10.50 6.13
CA ARG A 7 20.17 -9.65 5.14
C ARG A 7 18.99 -10.40 4.52
N GLU A 8 17.83 -10.25 5.14
CA GLU A 8 16.56 -10.86 4.73
C GLU A 8 15.92 -10.21 3.48
N GLY A 9 16.30 -8.98 3.15
CA GLY A 9 15.64 -8.19 2.10
C GLY A 9 14.29 -7.61 2.53
N LEU A 10 13.66 -6.82 1.67
CA LEU A 10 12.48 -6.03 1.99
C LEU A 10 11.27 -6.92 2.33
N ILE A 11 11.01 -7.93 1.50
CA ILE A 11 9.80 -8.77 1.62
C ILE A 11 9.78 -9.54 2.95
N ARG A 12 10.84 -10.30 3.23
CA ARG A 12 10.96 -11.08 4.47
C ARG A 12 11.05 -10.19 5.71
N THR A 13 11.76 -9.06 5.62
CA THR A 13 11.81 -8.09 6.75
C THR A 13 10.42 -7.54 7.09
N ARG A 14 9.57 -7.28 6.10
CA ARG A 14 8.18 -6.86 6.34
C ARG A 14 7.36 -7.94 7.03
N THR A 15 7.47 -9.21 6.59
CA THR A 15 6.80 -10.34 7.25
C THR A 15 7.27 -10.51 8.69
N ILE A 16 8.58 -10.49 8.94
CA ILE A 16 9.16 -10.58 10.29
C ILE A 16 8.64 -9.44 11.17
N GLY A 17 8.61 -8.21 10.64
CA GLY A 17 8.08 -7.05 11.34
C GLY A 17 6.60 -7.21 11.70
N ALA A 18 5.77 -7.71 10.79
CA ALA A 18 4.35 -7.97 11.03
C ALA A 18 4.13 -9.04 12.11
N GLN A 19 4.90 -10.13 12.10
CA GLN A 19 4.81 -11.20 13.09
C GLN A 19 5.14 -10.72 14.52
N HIS A 20 5.99 -9.70 14.65
CA HIS A 20 6.33 -9.11 15.94
C HIS A 20 5.42 -7.93 16.33
N ALA A 21 4.56 -7.45 15.41
CA ALA A 21 3.66 -6.35 15.68
C ALA A 21 2.51 -6.80 16.58
N ARG A 22 2.19 -5.99 17.59
CA ARG A 22 1.10 -6.27 18.56
C ARG A 22 -0.19 -5.49 18.27
N GLY A 23 -0.17 -4.59 17.28
CA GLY A 23 -1.32 -3.81 16.89
C GLY A 23 -2.32 -4.60 16.04
N ASP A 24 -3.60 -4.20 16.09
CA ASP A 24 -4.66 -4.80 15.27
C ASP A 24 -4.47 -4.58 13.76
N VAL A 25 -3.78 -3.49 13.43
CA VAL A 25 -3.42 -3.08 12.07
C VAL A 25 -1.92 -2.84 12.01
N VAL A 26 -1.29 -3.40 10.98
CA VAL A 26 0.11 -3.14 10.63
C VAL A 26 0.14 -2.13 9.48
N ILE A 27 0.97 -1.11 9.62
CA ILE A 27 1.17 -0.07 8.60
C ILE A 27 2.61 -0.11 8.15
N PHE A 28 2.81 -0.31 6.86
CA PHE A 28 4.11 -0.28 6.22
C PHE A 28 4.37 1.11 5.64
N LEU A 29 5.53 1.66 5.97
CA LEU A 29 6.06 2.91 5.45
C LEU A 29 7.50 2.66 5.05
N ASP A 30 7.96 3.31 3.98
CA ASP A 30 9.38 3.31 3.66
C ASP A 30 10.13 4.22 4.63
N ALA A 31 11.42 3.95 4.82
CA ALA A 31 12.26 4.66 5.80
C ALA A 31 12.49 6.15 5.49
N HIS A 32 12.02 6.61 4.34
CA HIS A 32 12.19 7.95 3.77
C HIS A 32 10.84 8.55 3.36
N CYS A 33 9.85 8.46 4.26
CA CYS A 33 8.53 9.04 4.06
C CYS A 33 8.23 10.12 5.11
N GLU A 34 7.49 11.14 4.69
CA GLU A 34 6.82 12.10 5.58
C GLU A 34 5.30 11.90 5.47
N VAL A 35 4.63 11.85 6.60
CA VAL A 35 3.17 11.63 6.66
C VAL A 35 2.44 12.96 6.79
N ASN A 36 1.33 13.11 6.05
CA ASN A 36 0.56 14.35 6.04
C ASN A 36 -0.37 14.47 7.26
N ILE A 37 -0.95 15.66 7.46
CA ILE A 37 -1.95 15.90 8.49
C ILE A 37 -3.14 14.97 8.28
N ASN A 38 -3.60 14.34 9.37
CA ASN A 38 -4.77 13.47 9.35
C ASN A 38 -4.67 12.27 8.37
N TRP A 39 -3.45 11.79 8.08
CA TRP A 39 -3.24 10.65 7.17
C TRP A 39 -3.79 9.32 7.72
N LEU A 40 -3.78 9.16 9.05
CA LEU A 40 -4.04 7.86 9.69
C LEU A 40 -5.54 7.50 9.77
N PRO A 41 -6.46 8.35 10.27
CA PRO A 41 -7.88 8.00 10.35
C PRO A 41 -8.53 7.55 9.02
N PRO A 42 -8.33 8.23 7.87
CA PRO A 42 -8.91 7.79 6.60
C PRO A 42 -8.30 6.47 6.09
N LEU A 43 -7.06 6.17 6.49
CA LEU A 43 -6.42 4.89 6.17
C LEU A 43 -7.01 3.75 7.00
N LEU A 44 -7.27 3.97 8.28
CA LEU A 44 -7.81 2.93 9.18
C LEU A 44 -9.32 2.71 9.04
N ALA A 45 -10.09 3.74 8.68
CA ALA A 45 -11.54 3.66 8.66
C ALA A 45 -12.09 2.51 7.78
N PRO A 46 -11.60 2.28 6.53
CA PRO A 46 -12.06 1.15 5.71
C PRO A 46 -11.74 -0.21 6.33
N ILE A 47 -10.58 -0.36 6.97
CA ILE A 47 -10.15 -1.61 7.63
C ILE A 47 -11.05 -1.90 8.85
N LYS A 48 -11.43 -0.86 9.59
CA LYS A 48 -12.37 -0.97 10.71
C LYS A 48 -13.74 -1.47 10.24
N HIS A 49 -14.23 -1.02 9.09
CA HIS A 49 -15.50 -1.46 8.52
C HIS A 49 -15.43 -2.87 7.93
N ASN A 50 -14.31 -3.23 7.31
CA ASN A 50 -14.07 -4.56 6.77
C ASN A 50 -12.60 -4.94 6.95
N ARG A 51 -12.35 -5.87 7.87
CA ARG A 51 -11.00 -6.36 8.22
C ARG A 51 -10.21 -6.91 7.03
N LYS A 52 -10.90 -7.40 5.98
CA LYS A 52 -10.28 -7.93 4.76
C LYS A 52 -9.88 -6.85 3.75
N VAL A 53 -10.17 -5.58 4.05
CA VAL A 53 -9.70 -4.45 3.25
C VAL A 53 -8.24 -4.15 3.60
N MET A 54 -7.43 -4.00 2.56
CA MET A 54 -6.13 -3.34 2.64
C MET A 54 -6.28 -1.93 2.04
N THR A 55 -5.68 -0.94 2.70
CA THR A 55 -5.73 0.45 2.25
C THR A 55 -4.34 0.94 1.90
N VAL A 56 -4.26 1.78 0.88
CA VAL A 56 -3.03 2.37 0.38
C VAL A 56 -3.25 3.89 0.37
N PRO A 57 -2.33 4.70 0.94
CA PRO A 57 -2.43 6.15 0.86
C PRO A 57 -2.16 6.62 -0.58
N VAL A 58 -2.61 7.83 -0.92
CA VAL A 58 -2.05 8.53 -2.08
C VAL A 58 -0.59 8.85 -1.76
N ILE A 59 0.32 8.52 -2.67
CA ILE A 59 1.77 8.70 -2.49
C ILE A 59 2.18 9.89 -3.34
N ASP A 60 2.66 10.93 -2.66
CA ASP A 60 3.23 12.13 -3.28
C ASP A 60 4.76 12.07 -3.30
N GLY A 61 5.37 12.92 -4.13
CA GLY A 61 6.81 12.98 -4.30
C GLY A 61 7.45 13.98 -3.34
N ILE A 62 8.64 13.64 -2.85
CA ILE A 62 9.56 14.57 -2.20
C ILE A 62 10.79 14.64 -3.08
N ASP A 63 11.14 15.85 -3.52
CA ASP A 63 12.32 16.05 -4.36
C ASP A 63 13.60 15.66 -3.60
N MET A 64 14.41 14.78 -4.18
CA MET A 64 15.59 14.23 -3.51
C MET A 64 16.67 15.27 -3.19
N ASN A 65 16.69 16.41 -3.90
CA ASN A 65 17.71 17.45 -3.75
C ASN A 65 17.17 18.66 -2.96
N THR A 66 15.93 19.07 -3.23
CA THR A 66 15.35 20.28 -2.62
C THR A 66 14.43 20.00 -1.44
N TRP A 67 14.06 18.74 -1.20
CA TRP A 67 13.06 18.32 -0.22
C TRP A 67 11.67 18.95 -0.45
N GLU A 68 11.43 19.47 -1.66
CA GLU A 68 10.16 20.06 -2.02
C GLU A 68 9.10 18.96 -2.16
N TYR A 69 8.00 19.11 -1.43
CA TYR A 69 6.82 18.26 -1.57
C TYR A 69 6.08 18.61 -2.88
N LYS A 70 5.83 17.60 -3.71
CA LYS A 70 5.15 17.71 -5.00
C LYS A 70 4.11 16.61 -5.14
N ARG A 71 2.91 16.99 -5.58
CA ARG A 71 1.93 16.00 -6.02
C ARG A 71 2.45 15.30 -7.27
N VAL A 72 2.43 13.97 -7.26
CA VAL A 72 2.83 13.18 -8.44
C VAL A 72 1.84 13.39 -9.58
N TYR A 73 0.56 13.53 -9.24
CA TYR A 73 -0.54 13.73 -10.16
C TYR A 73 -1.03 15.17 -10.03
N GLY A 74 -0.86 15.95 -11.10
CA GLY A 74 -0.89 17.41 -11.01
C GLY A 74 -2.16 18.01 -10.41
N ALA A 75 -3.33 17.43 -10.69
CA ALA A 75 -4.62 17.96 -10.22
C ALA A 75 -5.12 17.18 -9.00
N ALA A 76 -5.50 17.92 -7.95
CA ALA A 76 -5.94 17.35 -6.66
C ALA A 76 -7.21 16.51 -6.75
N ASP A 77 -7.97 16.68 -7.82
CA ASP A 77 -9.22 15.97 -8.08
C ASP A 77 -9.05 14.72 -8.93
N VAL A 78 -7.90 14.55 -9.57
CA VAL A 78 -7.60 13.41 -10.44
C VAL A 78 -6.90 12.32 -9.63
N HIS A 79 -7.46 11.11 -9.72
CA HIS A 79 -6.98 9.94 -8.99
C HIS A 79 -6.47 8.90 -9.97
N PHE A 80 -5.36 8.27 -9.60
CA PHE A 80 -4.74 7.19 -10.36
C PHE A 80 -4.83 5.89 -9.57
N ARG A 81 -5.04 4.79 -10.30
CA ARG A 81 -5.04 3.43 -9.77
C ARG A 81 -3.84 2.66 -10.32
N GLY A 82 -3.30 1.79 -9.48
CA GLY A 82 -2.24 0.86 -9.87
C GLY A 82 -2.78 -0.20 -10.83
N ILE A 83 -2.05 -0.41 -11.92
CA ILE A 83 -2.24 -1.46 -12.92
C ILE A 83 -0.88 -2.12 -13.21
N PHE A 84 -0.87 -3.10 -14.08
CA PHE A 84 0.35 -3.71 -14.58
C PHE A 84 0.20 -4.04 -16.06
N GLU A 85 1.32 -4.05 -16.78
CA GLU A 85 1.39 -4.63 -18.12
C GLU A 85 1.78 -6.11 -18.04
N TRP A 86 1.62 -6.86 -19.14
CA TRP A 86 1.86 -8.31 -19.17
C TRP A 86 3.28 -8.76 -18.80
N GLY A 87 4.25 -7.84 -18.83
CA GLY A 87 5.60 -8.06 -18.29
C GLY A 87 5.71 -7.90 -16.76
N LEU A 88 4.59 -7.73 -16.05
CA LEU A 88 4.51 -7.43 -14.62
C LEU A 88 5.24 -6.13 -14.21
N LEU A 89 5.31 -5.14 -15.10
CA LEU A 89 5.78 -3.80 -14.74
C LEU A 89 4.62 -2.97 -14.19
N TYR A 90 4.90 -2.28 -13.09
CA TYR A 90 3.90 -1.44 -12.43
C TYR A 90 3.64 -0.21 -13.30
N LYS A 91 2.36 0.09 -13.49
CA LYS A 91 1.89 1.25 -14.23
C LYS A 91 0.73 1.88 -13.47
N GLU A 92 0.44 3.13 -13.77
CA GLU A 92 -0.67 3.84 -13.18
C GLU A 92 -1.53 4.44 -14.29
N THR A 93 -2.84 4.42 -14.08
CA THR A 93 -3.80 5.01 -15.00
C THR A 93 -4.91 5.68 -14.21
N GLU A 94 -5.58 6.65 -14.79
CA GLU A 94 -6.69 7.33 -14.14
C GLU A 94 -7.79 6.33 -13.74
N ILE A 95 -8.49 6.63 -12.66
CA ILE A 95 -9.68 5.87 -12.28
C ILE A 95 -10.73 5.95 -13.40
N THR A 96 -11.45 4.85 -13.60
CA THR A 96 -12.55 4.81 -14.58
C THR A 96 -13.68 5.76 -14.19
N LYS A 97 -14.45 6.24 -15.18
CA LYS A 97 -15.67 7.04 -14.93
C LYS A 97 -16.67 6.33 -14.01
N GLU A 98 -16.81 5.02 -14.15
CA GLU A 98 -17.67 4.20 -13.27
C GLU A 98 -17.25 4.29 -11.81
N GLU A 99 -15.97 4.06 -11.52
CA GLU A 99 -15.42 4.17 -10.16
C GLU A 99 -15.50 5.61 -9.62
N ALA A 100 -15.35 6.62 -10.47
CA ALA A 100 -15.57 8.01 -10.08
C ALA A 100 -17.02 8.28 -9.69
N GLN A 101 -18.00 7.76 -10.45
CA GLN A 101 -19.43 7.91 -10.19
C GLN A 101 -19.93 7.11 -8.97
N ARG A 102 -19.23 6.03 -8.60
CA ARG A 102 -19.56 5.23 -7.40
C ARG A 102 -19.36 6.01 -6.10
N ARG A 103 -18.57 7.07 -6.13
CA ARG A 103 -18.19 7.89 -4.97
C ARG A 103 -19.06 9.13 -4.89
N LYS A 104 -19.59 9.41 -3.69
CA LYS A 104 -20.37 10.63 -3.46
C LYS A 104 -19.47 11.86 -3.34
N TYR A 105 -18.31 11.68 -2.71
CA TYR A 105 -17.31 12.72 -2.53
C TYR A 105 -15.97 12.27 -3.11
N ASN A 106 -15.21 13.21 -3.67
CA ASN A 106 -13.93 12.87 -4.30
C ASN A 106 -12.86 12.40 -3.28
N SER A 107 -13.06 12.69 -1.99
CA SER A 107 -12.23 12.23 -0.88
C SER A 107 -12.52 10.79 -0.44
N GLU A 108 -13.57 10.15 -0.96
CA GLU A 108 -13.87 8.75 -0.65
C GLU A 108 -12.85 7.80 -1.31
N PRO A 109 -12.51 6.69 -0.62
CA PRO A 109 -11.58 5.70 -1.16
C PRO A 109 -12.13 5.05 -2.44
N PHE A 110 -11.22 4.68 -3.34
CA PHE A 110 -11.52 3.98 -4.59
C PHE A 110 -10.79 2.64 -4.67
N ARG A 111 -11.26 1.77 -5.55
CA ARG A 111 -10.69 0.44 -5.77
C ARG A 111 -9.52 0.52 -6.74
N SER A 112 -8.43 -0.16 -6.38
CA SER A 112 -7.24 -0.30 -7.22
C SER A 112 -6.94 -1.79 -7.43
N PRO A 113 -6.74 -2.25 -8.68
CA PRO A 113 -6.39 -3.64 -8.98
C PRO A 113 -5.06 -4.09 -8.35
N THR A 114 -4.07 -3.20 -8.34
CA THR A 114 -2.77 -3.41 -7.65
C THR A 114 -2.33 -2.14 -6.92
N HIS A 115 -1.19 -2.17 -6.24
CA HIS A 115 -0.58 -1.05 -5.54
C HIS A 115 0.94 -1.01 -5.76
N ALA A 116 1.58 0.12 -5.44
CA ALA A 116 3.03 0.31 -5.61
C ALA A 116 3.90 -0.53 -4.67
N GLY A 117 3.33 -1.23 -3.68
CA GLY A 117 4.06 -2.07 -2.73
C GLY A 117 4.63 -1.35 -1.51
N GLY A 118 5.13 -0.12 -1.65
CA GLY A 118 5.84 0.63 -0.60
C GLY A 118 5.03 0.86 0.69
N LEU A 119 3.86 1.49 0.55
CA LEU A 119 3.07 1.99 1.66
C LEU A 119 1.67 1.37 1.67
N PHE A 120 1.26 0.77 2.79
CA PHE A 120 -0.10 0.25 2.95
C PHE A 120 -0.42 -0.03 4.42
N ALA A 121 -1.71 -0.17 4.72
CA ALA A 121 -2.20 -0.66 6.00
C ALA A 121 -3.09 -1.88 5.80
N ILE A 122 -2.93 -2.87 6.68
CA ILE A 122 -3.67 -4.12 6.66
C ILE A 122 -3.92 -4.60 8.08
N SER A 123 -5.07 -5.24 8.34
CA SER A 123 -5.28 -5.91 9.62
C SER A 123 -4.21 -6.99 9.81
N ASN A 124 -3.57 -7.01 10.99
CA ASN A 124 -2.53 -7.98 11.30
C ASN A 124 -3.05 -9.42 11.16
N LYS A 125 -4.25 -9.68 11.70
CA LYS A 125 -4.94 -10.96 11.59
C LYS A 125 -5.28 -11.31 10.14
N TRP A 126 -5.66 -10.34 9.32
CA TRP A 126 -5.93 -10.62 7.90
C TRP A 126 -4.64 -10.95 7.15
N PHE A 127 -3.55 -10.25 7.46
CA PHE A 127 -2.26 -10.51 6.82
C PHE A 127 -1.72 -11.91 7.19
N GLU A 128 -1.93 -12.36 8.44
CA GLU A 128 -1.66 -13.73 8.87
C GLU A 128 -2.56 -14.75 8.15
N GLU A 129 -3.87 -14.50 8.04
CA GLU A 129 -4.82 -15.37 7.32
C GLU A 129 -4.47 -15.51 5.81
N LEU A 130 -3.83 -14.50 5.21
CA LEU A 130 -3.29 -14.54 3.85
C LEU A 130 -1.95 -15.31 3.72
N GLY A 131 -1.39 -15.76 4.85
CA GLY A 131 -0.08 -16.39 4.92
C GLY A 131 1.09 -15.42 4.75
N TYR A 132 0.90 -14.14 5.08
CA TYR A 132 1.85 -13.06 4.82
C TYR A 132 2.25 -12.99 3.33
N TYR A 133 3.44 -12.43 3.03
CA TYR A 133 4.06 -12.62 1.72
C TYR A 133 4.56 -14.05 1.54
N ASP A 134 4.50 -14.56 0.31
CA ASP A 134 5.12 -15.82 -0.06
C ASP A 134 6.61 -15.85 0.32
N ALA A 135 6.99 -16.88 1.10
CA ALA A 135 8.35 -17.10 1.57
C ALA A 135 9.35 -17.43 0.44
N GLY A 136 8.86 -17.82 -0.74
CA GLY A 136 9.65 -18.03 -1.95
C GLY A 136 10.12 -16.73 -2.61
N LEU A 137 9.47 -15.59 -2.31
CA LEU A 137 9.89 -14.29 -2.82
C LEU A 137 11.17 -13.81 -2.12
N GLN A 138 12.13 -13.38 -2.92
CA GLN A 138 13.45 -12.98 -2.43
C GLN A 138 13.67 -11.49 -2.65
N ILE A 139 14.28 -10.84 -1.65
CA ILE A 139 14.79 -9.45 -1.70
C ILE A 139 13.69 -8.41 -1.96
N TRP A 140 13.25 -8.25 -3.21
CA TRP A 140 12.30 -7.24 -3.67
C TRP A 140 11.76 -7.59 -5.05
N GLY A 141 10.49 -7.28 -5.31
CA GLY A 141 9.86 -7.39 -6.62
C GLY A 141 8.78 -8.48 -6.65
N GLY A 142 7.59 -8.10 -7.11
CA GLY A 142 6.47 -9.01 -7.31
C GLY A 142 5.56 -9.17 -6.09
N GLU A 143 6.02 -8.77 -4.89
CA GLU A 143 5.26 -8.91 -3.65
C GLU A 143 3.97 -8.08 -3.66
N GLN A 144 3.98 -6.93 -4.34
CA GLN A 144 2.82 -6.09 -4.49
C GLN A 144 1.73 -6.76 -5.34
N TYR A 145 2.11 -7.54 -6.36
CA TYR A 145 1.15 -8.29 -7.18
C TYR A 145 0.63 -9.51 -6.46
N GLU A 146 1.52 -10.26 -5.81
CA GLU A 146 1.17 -11.43 -5.02
C GLU A 146 0.10 -11.08 -3.97
N LEU A 147 0.35 -10.02 -3.19
CA LEU A 147 -0.59 -9.57 -2.16
C LEU A 147 -1.87 -9.01 -2.77
N SER A 148 -1.76 -8.28 -3.88
CA SER A 148 -2.92 -7.79 -4.62
C SER A 148 -3.82 -8.93 -5.07
N PHE A 149 -3.27 -9.97 -5.69
CA PHE A 149 -4.05 -11.09 -6.22
C PHE A 149 -4.64 -11.95 -5.11
N LYS A 150 -3.88 -12.25 -4.05
CA LYS A 150 -4.37 -12.97 -2.87
C LYS A 150 -5.62 -12.34 -2.27
N ARG A 151 -5.68 -11.01 -2.22
CA ARG A 151 -6.83 -10.28 -1.67
C ARG A 151 -8.12 -10.45 -2.50
N HIS A 152 -8.01 -10.72 -3.79
CA HIS A 152 -9.17 -10.84 -4.68
C HIS A 152 -9.80 -12.25 -4.68
N ILE A 153 -9.18 -13.20 -3.97
CA ILE A 153 -9.66 -14.57 -3.77
C ILE A 153 -10.45 -14.65 -2.46
#